data_AF-A0A1S2K9M5-F1
#
_entry.id   AF-A0A1S2K9M5-F1
#
_cell.length_a   1.000
_cell.length_b   1.000
_cell.length_c   1.000
_cell.angle_alpha   90.00
_cell.angle_beta   90.00
_cell.angle_gamma   90.00
#
_symmetry.space_group_name_H-M   'P 1'
#
loop_
_entity.id
_entity.type
_entity.pdbx_description
1 polymer ?
#
loop_
_entity_poly.entity_id
_entity_poly.type
_entity_poly.pdbx_seq_one_letter_code
_entity_poly.pdbx_strand_id
1 'polypeptide(L)' 'MHHVYNGMAATELHGVVWQKSRHSNSQGSCVEFAKLPGGGVAVRNSRFPEGPALVYTPAEIEAMLLGVKDGEFDHLVDI' A
#
# COMPACT_ATOMS: atom_id res chain seq x y z
N MET A 1 21.30 -7.19 -5.41
CA MET A 1 19.83 -7.11 -5.57
C MET A 1 19.24 -7.30 -4.19
N HIS A 2 18.57 -6.29 -3.64
CA HIS A 2 17.91 -6.46 -2.35
C HIS A 2 16.71 -7.37 -2.56
N HIS A 3 16.69 -8.49 -1.85
CA HIS A 3 15.58 -9.43 -1.90
C HIS A 3 14.37 -8.75 -1.27
N VAL A 4 13.32 -8.53 -2.04
CA VAL A 4 12.07 -7.98 -1.53
C VAL A 4 11.28 -9.09 -0.86
N TYR A 5 10.88 -8.88 0.39
CA TYR A 5 10.01 -9.79 1.13
C TYR A 5 8.92 -9.01 1.87
N ASN A 6 7.80 -9.69 2.13
CA ASN A 6 6.68 -9.10 2.85
C ASN A 6 7.06 -8.76 4.29
N GLY A 7 6.82 -7.53 4.73
CA GLY A 7 7.14 -7.05 6.08
C GLY A 7 8.52 -6.40 6.23
N MET A 8 9.30 -6.25 5.15
CA MET A 8 10.58 -5.52 5.18
C MET A 8 10.39 -4.03 5.48
N ALA A 9 11.44 -3.33 5.90
CA ALA A 9 11.35 -1.89 6.14
C ALA A 9 11.04 -1.14 4.84
N ALA A 10 10.08 -0.22 4.86
CA ALA A 10 9.64 0.50 3.68
C ALA A 10 10.75 1.36 3.06
N THR A 11 11.76 1.75 3.83
CA THR A 11 12.92 2.51 3.33
C THR A 11 14.01 1.68 2.68
N GLU A 12 13.95 0.36 2.81
CA GLU A 12 14.78 -0.57 2.02
C GLU A 12 14.21 -0.77 0.60
N LEU A 13 12.97 -0.33 0.33
CA LEU A 13 12.38 -0.30 -1.01
C LEU A 13 12.87 0.93 -1.78
N HIS A 14 14.10 0.85 -2.29
CA HIS A 14 14.72 1.95 -3.02
C HIS A 14 14.12 2.16 -4.42
N GLY A 15 14.02 3.43 -4.83
CA GLY A 15 13.61 3.80 -6.19
C GLY A 15 12.11 3.64 -6.49
N VAL A 16 11.29 3.39 -5.47
CA VAL A 16 9.83 3.31 -5.61
C VAL A 16 9.17 4.65 -5.32
N VAL A 17 8.03 4.89 -5.97
CA VAL A 17 7.22 6.10 -5.74
C VAL A 17 6.01 5.72 -4.90
N TRP A 18 5.94 6.26 -3.69
CA TRP A 18 4.81 6.09 -2.78
C TRP A 18 3.69 7.06 -3.14
N GLN A 19 2.47 6.53 -3.25
CA GLN A 19 1.28 7.30 -3.59
C GLN A 19 0.19 7.05 -2.54
N LYS A 20 -0.35 8.14 -1.98
CA LYS A 20 -1.58 8.13 -1.17
C LYS A 20 -2.80 8.50 -2.01
N SER A 21 -4.00 8.20 -1.49
CA SER A 21 -5.27 8.65 -2.06
C SER A 21 -5.35 10.17 -2.11
N ARG A 22 -6.12 10.73 -3.06
CA ARG A 22 -6.44 12.17 -3.04
C ARG A 22 -7.42 12.54 -1.92
N HIS A 23 -8.17 11.57 -1.40
CA HIS A 23 -9.07 11.73 -0.27
C HIS A 23 -8.32 11.79 1.08
N SER A 24 -7.02 11.50 1.07
CA SER A 24 -6.15 11.61 2.23
C SER A 24 -5.96 13.05 2.69
N ASN A 25 -6.22 13.32 3.97
CA ASN A 25 -5.92 14.61 4.59
C ASN A 25 -4.42 14.77 4.90
N SER A 26 -4.03 15.98 5.35
CA SER A 26 -2.65 16.30 5.74
C SER A 26 -2.20 15.67 7.06
N GLN A 27 -3.09 15.01 7.81
CA GLN A 27 -2.82 14.49 9.16
C GLN A 27 -2.24 13.07 9.19
N GLY A 28 -1.74 12.57 8.05
CA GLY A 28 -0.90 11.38 7.99
C GLY A 28 -1.61 10.04 8.23
N SER A 29 -2.94 9.97 8.31
CA SER A 29 -3.69 8.71 8.49
C SER A 29 -3.86 7.90 7.19
N CYS A 30 -2.89 7.94 6.29
CA CYS A 30 -3.08 7.53 4.91
C CYS A 30 -2.37 6.21 4.64
N VAL A 31 -3.03 5.35 3.89
CA VAL A 31 -2.39 4.19 3.29
C VAL A 31 -1.68 4.65 2.01
N GLU A 32 -0.41 4.26 1.87
CA GLU A 32 0.41 4.54 0.68
C GLU A 32 0.69 3.25 -0.07
N PHE A 33 0.70 3.35 -1.40
CA PHE A 33 0.95 2.25 -2.32
C PHE A 33 2.15 2.58 -3.20
N ALA A 34 2.95 1.57 -3.55
CA ALA A 34 4.07 1.71 -4.47
C ALA A 34 4.18 0.50 -5.40
N LYS A 35 4.36 0.74 -6.70
CA LYS A 35 4.70 -0.33 -7.66
C LYS A 35 6.17 -0.71 -7.47
N LEU A 36 6.44 -2.01 -7.40
CA LEU A 36 7.79 -2.54 -7.28
C LEU A 36 8.36 -2.91 -8.66
N PRO A 37 9.68 -2.76 -8.88
CA PRO A 37 10.32 -3.18 -10.13
C PRO A 37 10.11 -4.66 -10.48
N GLY A 38 9.93 -5.53 -9.47
CA GLY A 38 9.64 -6.95 -9.63
C GLY A 38 8.16 -7.29 -9.91
N GLY A 39 7.31 -6.29 -10.13
CA GLY A 39 5.89 -6.46 -10.46
C GLY A 39 4.95 -6.52 -9.26
N GLY A 40 5.45 -6.66 -8.03
CA GLY A 40 4.63 -6.57 -6.82
C GLY A 40 4.15 -5.14 -6.50
N VAL A 41 3.30 -5.03 -5.49
CA VAL A 41 2.83 -3.75 -4.94
C VAL A 41 3.11 -3.72 -3.45
N ALA A 42 3.79 -2.68 -3.00
CA ALA A 42 4.04 -2.45 -1.58
C ALA A 42 2.97 -1.51 -1.01
N VAL A 43 2.55 -1.77 0.23
CA VAL A 43 1.58 -0.98 0.99
C VAL A 43 2.20 -0.62 2.34
N ARG A 44 2.13 0.66 2.73
CA ARG A 44 2.59 1.11 4.05
C ARG A 44 1.66 2.15 4.68
N ASN A 45 1.86 2.37 5.97
CA ASN A 45 1.19 3.43 6.73
C ASN A 45 2.02 4.72 6.67
N SER A 46 1.43 5.83 6.19
CA SER A 46 2.14 7.10 6.08
C SER A 46 2.58 7.72 7.42
N ARG A 47 1.99 7.30 8.56
CA ARG A 47 2.48 7.72 9.90
C ARG A 47 3.81 7.10 10.27
N PHE A 48 4.13 5.96 9.67
CA PHE A 48 5.33 5.18 9.94
C PHE A 48 6.04 4.89 8.61
N PRO A 49 6.56 5.91 7.92
CA PRO A 49 7.16 5.76 6.59
C PRO A 49 8.41 4.87 6.58
N GLU A 50 9.06 4.71 7.73
CA GLU A 50 10.19 3.80 8.00
C GLU A 50 9.75 2.41 8.48
N GLY A 51 8.47 2.23 8.77
CA GLY A 51 7.90 0.98 9.28
C GLY A 51 7.84 -0.12 8.22
N PRO A 52 7.25 -1.28 8.56
CA PRO A 52 7.14 -2.39 7.63
C PRO A 52 6.23 -2.04 6.43
N ALA A 53 6.64 -2.49 5.24
CA ALA A 53 5.81 -2.51 4.05
C ALA A 53 5.24 -3.92 3.83
N LEU A 54 3.95 -4.01 3.58
CA LEU A 54 3.32 -5.24 3.12
C LEU A 54 3.49 -5.34 1.60
N VAL A 55 3.91 -6.49 1.10
CA VAL A 55 4.19 -6.73 -0.33
C VAL A 55 3.19 -7.76 -0.85
N TYR A 56 2.39 -7.33 -1.83
CA TYR A 56 1.35 -8.13 -2.46
C TYR A 56 1.65 -8.37 -3.94
N THR A 57 1.07 -9.43 -4.46
CA THR A 57 1.01 -9.70 -5.90
C THR A 57 0.03 -8.75 -6.60
N PRO A 58 0.16 -8.54 -7.91
CA PRO A 58 -0.84 -7.81 -8.69
C PRO A 58 -2.27 -8.36 -8.55
N ALA A 59 -2.42 -9.68 -8.50
CA ALA A 59 -3.73 -10.33 -8.41
C ALA A 59 -4.43 -10.06 -7.07
N GLU A 60 -3.68 -10.06 -5.96
CA GLU A 60 -4.24 -9.70 -4.64
C GLU A 60 -4.69 -8.24 -4.60
N ILE A 61 -3.90 -7.33 -5.17
CA ILE A 61 -4.29 -5.91 -5.26
C ILE A 61 -5.48 -5.71 -6.20
N GLU A 62 -5.53 -6.41 -7.33
CA GLU A 62 -6.67 -6.35 -8.25
C GLU A 62 -7.95 -6.80 -7.55
N ALA A 63 -7.93 -7.95 -6.88
CA ALA A 63 -9.06 -8.45 -6.11
C ALA A 63 -9.49 -7.47 -5.02
N MET A 64 -8.54 -6.90 -4.26
CA MET A 64 -8.83 -5.89 -3.24
C MET A 64 -9.48 -4.64 -3.84
N LEU A 65 -8.98 -4.14 -4.97
CA LEU A 65 -9.53 -2.96 -5.64
C LEU A 65 -10.93 -3.21 -6.20
N LEU A 66 -11.23 -4.42 -6.65
CA LEU A 66 -12.59 -4.80 -7.08
C LEU A 66 -13.54 -4.79 -5.89
N GLY A 67 -13.20 -5.48 -4.78
CA GLY A 67 -14.04 -5.48 -3.57
C GLY A 67 -14.24 -4.08 -2.97
N VAL A 68 -13.21 -3.22 -2.98
CA VAL A 68 -13.34 -1.82 -2.56
C VAL A 68 -14.28 -1.03 -3.47
N LYS A 69 -14.26 -1.26 -4.79
CA LYS A 69 -15.17 -0.58 -5.73
C LYS A 69 -16.61 -1.07 -5.61
N ASP A 70 -16.79 -2.34 -5.26
CA ASP A 70 -18.10 -2.95 -5.05
C ASP A 70 -18.69 -2.60 -3.67
N GLY A 71 -17.96 -1.84 -2.83
CA GLY A 71 -18.39 -1.39 -1.51
C GLY A 71 -18.36 -2.49 -0.45
N GLU A 72 -17.67 -3.61 -0.69
CA GLU A 72 -17.66 -4.77 0.22
C GLU A 72 -17.13 -4.41 1.62
N PHE A 73 -16.32 -3.35 1.72
CA PHE A 73 -15.65 -2.92 2.94
C PHE A 73 -16.22 -1.65 3.57
N ASP A 74 -17.28 -1.05 3.02
CA ASP A 74 -17.83 0.24 3.49
C ASP A 74 -18.36 0.15 4.93
N HIS A 75 -18.83 -1.05 5.32
CA HIS A 75 -19.25 -1.38 6.69
C HIS A 75 -18.17 -1.18 7.76
N LEU A 76 -16.91 -0.99 7.39
CA LEU A 76 -15.81 -0.69 8.32
C LEU A 76 -15.74 0.79 8.72
N VAL A 77 -16.36 1.69 7.96
CA VAL A 77 -16.22 3.15 8.12
C VAL A 77 -17.52 3.94 7.94
N ASP A 78 -18.67 3.26 7.85
CA ASP A 78 -20.02 3.85 7.74
C ASP A 78 -20.17 4.88 6.60
N ILE A 79 -19.63 4.58 5.40
CA ILE A 79 -19.76 5.43 4.18
C ILE A 79 -20.77 4.90 3.18
#